data_AF-A0ABD3PL88-F1
#
_entry.id   AF-A0ABD3PL88-F1
#
_cell.length_a   1.000
_cell.length_b   1.000
_cell.length_c   1.000
_cell.angle_alpha   90.00
_cell.angle_beta   90.00
_cell.angle_gamma   90.00
#
_symmetry.space_group_name_H-M   'P 1'
#
loop_
_entity.id
_entity.type
_entity.pdbx_description
1 polymer ?
#
loop_
_entity_poly.entity_id
_entity_poly.type
_entity_poly.pdbx_seq_one_letter_code
_entity_poly.pdbx_strand_id
1 'polypeptide(L)'
;MVTLHGRFKGETGLRWHCLPLAADTSSGLPNKLWLGRLLRRRHVIEGRRSGWLFSKQDGTRKPFSDFDPTLLDYLTRARTEDDTIMSKLADVNDFSFRRSLRSGATTEATNKGVPGPVIELIGRWRKKEAARGSEPGLPMRQVYTRIRDSVEGLLKFSSAL
;
A
#
# COMPACT_ATOMS: atom_id res chain seq x y z
N MET A 1 1.05 10.04 -9.75
CA MET A 1 0.43 8.72 -10.05
C MET A 1 1.55 7.69 -10.10
N VAL A 2 1.37 6.55 -9.45
CA VAL A 2 2.32 5.43 -9.45
C VAL A 2 1.77 4.34 -10.34
N THR A 3 2.58 3.80 -11.25
CA THR A 3 2.16 2.73 -12.14
C THR A 3 2.85 1.44 -11.75
N LEU A 4 2.07 0.42 -11.44
CA LEU A 4 2.55 -0.93 -11.13
C LEU A 4 2.37 -1.83 -12.35
N HIS A 5 3.41 -2.59 -12.68
CA HIS A 5 3.38 -3.58 -13.74
C HIS A 5 3.75 -4.95 -13.19
N GLY A 6 2.95 -5.96 -13.51
CA GLY A 6 3.24 -7.32 -13.06
C GLY A 6 2.03 -8.25 -13.12
N ARG A 7 2.18 -9.39 -12.45
CA ARG A 7 1.08 -10.32 -12.21
C ARG A 7 0.32 -9.88 -10.95
N PHE A 8 -0.99 -9.74 -11.08
CA PHE A 8 -1.87 -9.38 -9.99
C PHE A 8 -2.77 -10.56 -9.65
N LYS A 9 -3.06 -10.72 -8.36
CA LYS A 9 -3.89 -11.83 -7.90
C LYS A 9 -5.30 -11.69 -8.46
N GLY A 10 -5.84 -12.79 -9.01
CA GLY A 10 -7.16 -12.80 -9.64
C GLY A 10 -7.21 -12.19 -11.03
N GLU A 11 -6.07 -11.81 -11.61
CA GLU A 11 -6.00 -11.29 -12.98
C GLU A 11 -5.06 -12.16 -13.83
N THR A 12 -5.47 -12.44 -15.07
CA THR A 12 -4.67 -13.23 -16.01
C THR A 12 -3.69 -12.35 -16.77
N GLY A 13 -2.45 -12.83 -16.89
CA GLY A 13 -1.38 -12.17 -17.64
C GLY A 13 -0.66 -11.07 -16.86
N LEU A 14 0.15 -10.30 -17.58
CA LEU A 14 0.75 -9.08 -17.06
C LEU A 14 -0.24 -7.92 -17.22
N ARG A 15 -0.38 -7.12 -16.16
CA ARG A 15 -1.32 -5.99 -16.12
C ARG A 15 -0.60 -4.73 -15.67
N TRP A 16 -1.23 -3.61 -16.00
CA TRP A 16 -0.85 -2.28 -15.54
C TRP A 16 -1.91 -1.77 -14.59
N HIS A 17 -1.51 -1.39 -13.38
CA HIS A 17 -2.38 -0.76 -12.39
C HIS A 17 -1.87 0.63 -12.08
N CYS A 18 -2.71 1.63 -12.30
CA CYS A 18 -2.42 3.01 -11.93
C CYS A 18 -2.97 3.30 -10.53
N LEU A 19 -2.11 3.77 -9.64
CA LEU A 19 -2.45 4.16 -8.28
C LEU A 19 -2.19 5.66 -8.11
N PRO A 20 -3.23 6.49 -8.11
CA PRO A 20 -3.12 7.86 -7.61
C PRO A 20 -2.69 7.83 -6.15
N LEU A 21 -1.64 8.58 -5.83
CA LEU A 21 -1.10 8.71 -4.49
C LEU A 21 -0.71 10.17 -4.29
N ALA A 22 -1.13 10.75 -3.18
CA ALA A 22 -0.74 12.09 -2.77
C ALA A 22 0.79 12.14 -2.60
N ALA A 23 1.41 13.23 -3.05
CA ALA A 23 2.86 13.40 -2.95
C ALA A 23 3.28 13.49 -1.47
N ASP A 24 2.48 14.21 -0.70
CA ASP A 24 2.61 14.42 0.73
C ASP A 24 1.20 14.26 1.33
N THR A 25 1.13 13.70 2.53
CA THR A 25 -0.14 13.47 3.23
C THR A 25 -0.40 14.56 4.27
N SER A 26 -1.60 14.62 4.82
CA SER A 26 -1.98 15.59 5.85
C SER A 26 -1.17 15.45 7.15
N SER A 27 -0.73 14.24 7.49
CA SER A 27 0.21 13.98 8.59
C SER A 27 1.68 14.24 8.23
N GLY A 28 1.97 14.66 6.99
CA GLY A 28 3.32 14.99 6.53
C GLY A 28 4.12 13.80 6.01
N LEU A 29 3.50 12.66 5.67
CA LEU A 29 4.22 11.52 5.09
C LEU A 29 4.67 11.84 3.64
N PRO A 30 5.98 11.83 3.34
CA PRO A 30 6.50 12.29 2.04
C PRO A 30 6.55 11.15 1.02
N ASN A 31 5.38 10.67 0.58
CA ASN A 31 5.24 9.54 -0.33
C ASN A 31 6.09 9.68 -1.61
N LYS A 32 6.09 10.86 -2.22
CA LYS A 32 6.85 11.13 -3.45
C LYS A 32 8.36 10.96 -3.23
N LEU A 33 8.86 11.41 -2.08
CA LEU A 33 10.27 11.27 -1.70
C LEU A 33 10.64 9.79 -1.56
N TRP A 34 9.84 9.02 -0.83
CA TRP A 34 10.12 7.60 -0.61
C TRP A 34 10.06 6.78 -1.89
N LEU A 35 9.08 7.05 -2.76
CA LEU A 35 9.01 6.42 -4.07
C LEU A 35 10.21 6.79 -4.94
N GLY A 36 10.60 8.07 -4.95
CA GLY A 36 11.77 8.53 -5.68
C GLY A 36 13.06 7.86 -5.22
N ARG A 37 13.24 7.73 -3.89
CA ARG A 37 14.38 7.01 -3.28
C ARG A 37 14.39 5.53 -3.69
N LEU A 38 13.24 4.85 -3.66
CA LEU A 38 13.11 3.46 -4.08
C LEU A 38 13.50 3.28 -5.55
N LEU A 39 12.95 4.11 -6.44
CA LEU A 39 13.23 4.04 -7.88
C LEU A 39 14.70 4.37 -8.18
N ARG A 40 15.26 5.40 -7.54
CA ARG A 40 16.70 5.73 -7.67
C ARG A 40 17.57 4.55 -7.23
N ARG A 41 17.25 3.93 -6.10
CA ARG A 41 18.01 2.76 -5.62
C ARG A 41 17.96 1.61 -6.62
N ARG A 42 16.78 1.24 -7.10
CA ARG A 42 16.62 0.11 -8.04
C ARG A 42 17.24 0.41 -9.40
N HIS A 43 16.94 1.57 -9.98
CA HIS A 43 17.33 1.90 -11.35
C HIS A 43 18.77 2.42 -11.47
N VAL A 44 19.16 3.35 -10.61
CA VAL A 44 20.44 4.08 -10.73
C VAL A 44 21.55 3.37 -9.96
N ILE A 45 21.28 2.93 -8.73
CA ILE A 45 22.32 2.33 -7.88
C ILE A 45 22.50 0.85 -8.20
N GLU A 46 21.41 0.09 -8.31
CA GLU A 46 21.47 -1.36 -8.53
C GLU A 46 21.42 -1.75 -10.02
N GLY A 47 21.15 -0.81 -10.93
CA GLY A 47 21.03 -1.08 -12.38
C GLY A 47 19.85 -1.97 -12.76
N ARG A 48 18.91 -2.23 -11.85
CA ARG A 48 17.79 -3.15 -12.04
C ARG A 48 16.59 -2.42 -12.65
N ARG A 49 16.35 -2.69 -13.94
CA ARG A 49 15.23 -2.11 -14.73
C ARG A 49 14.04 -3.04 -14.90
N SER A 50 14.21 -4.33 -14.61
CA SER A 50 13.19 -5.37 -14.78
C SER A 50 13.25 -6.38 -13.64
N GLY A 51 12.25 -7.26 -13.58
CA GLY A 51 12.11 -8.26 -12.51
C GLY A 51 11.28 -7.76 -11.32
N TRP A 52 11.42 -8.44 -10.19
CA TRP A 52 10.68 -8.10 -8.98
C TRP A 52 11.24 -6.84 -8.32
N LEU A 53 10.38 -5.87 -8.03
CA LEU A 53 10.75 -4.65 -7.29
C LEU A 53 11.42 -5.00 -5.96
N PHE A 54 10.85 -5.99 -5.27
CA PHE A 54 11.35 -6.59 -4.05
C PHE A 54 11.81 -8.03 -4.34
N SER A 55 13.12 -8.20 -4.46
CA SER A 55 13.73 -9.48 -4.78
C SER A 55 14.76 -9.88 -3.73
N LYS A 56 15.03 -11.18 -3.62
CA LYS A 56 16.21 -11.71 -2.96
C LYS A 56 17.47 -11.41 -3.80
N GLN A 57 18.64 -11.77 -3.28
CA GLN A 57 19.92 -11.60 -3.99
C GLN A 57 19.96 -12.40 -5.30
N ASP A 58 19.37 -13.58 -5.32
CA ASP A 58 19.23 -14.48 -6.48
C ASP A 58 18.21 -14.00 -7.54
N GLY A 59 17.55 -12.84 -7.32
CA GLY A 59 16.55 -12.28 -8.23
C GLY A 59 15.14 -12.86 -8.08
N THR A 60 14.93 -13.86 -7.22
CA THR A 60 13.60 -14.40 -6.94
C THR A 60 12.75 -13.43 -6.12
N ARG A 61 11.42 -13.58 -6.19
CA ARG A 61 10.49 -12.72 -5.44
C ARG A 61 10.71 -12.88 -3.94
N LYS A 62 10.94 -11.76 -3.24
CA LYS A 62 10.96 -11.77 -1.78
C LYS A 62 9.52 -11.81 -1.24
N PRO A 63 9.12 -12.82 -0.46
CA PRO A 63 7.78 -12.87 0.12
C PRO A 63 7.57 -11.75 1.13
N PHE A 64 6.30 -11.42 1.37
CA PHE A 64 5.92 -10.29 2.20
C PHE A 64 6.31 -10.47 3.68
N SER A 65 6.27 -11.70 4.19
CA SER A 65 6.66 -12.06 5.55
C SER A 65 8.13 -11.82 5.85
N ASP A 66 9.02 -11.86 4.85
CA ASP A 66 10.46 -11.61 5.05
C ASP A 66 10.75 -10.15 5.41
N PHE A 67 9.74 -9.27 5.39
CA PHE A 67 9.86 -7.88 5.81
C PHE A 67 9.37 -7.64 7.24
N ASP A 68 8.64 -8.58 7.85
CA ASP A 68 8.11 -8.43 9.21
C ASP A 68 9.22 -8.17 10.24
N PRO A 69 10.36 -8.91 10.26
CA PRO A 69 11.44 -8.62 11.21
C PRO A 69 11.99 -7.19 11.07
N THR A 70 12.09 -6.68 9.84
CA THR A 70 12.54 -5.32 9.57
C THR A 70 11.53 -4.27 10.06
N LEU A 71 10.22 -4.55 9.93
CA LEU A 71 9.19 -3.66 10.48
C LEU A 71 9.29 -3.57 12.00
N LEU A 72 9.39 -4.73 12.66
CA LEU A 72 9.45 -4.82 14.11
C LEU A 72 10.68 -4.10 14.66
N ASP A 73 11.84 -4.23 14.00
CA ASP A 73 13.05 -3.48 14.33
C ASP A 73 12.83 -1.96 14.25
N TYR A 74 12.27 -1.47 13.14
CA TYR A 74 12.00 -0.04 12.99
C TYR A 74 10.96 0.49 14.00
N LEU A 75 9.92 -0.28 14.31
CA LEU A 75 8.93 0.09 15.33
C LEU A 75 9.54 0.13 16.73
N THR A 76 10.42 -0.83 17.05
CA THR A 76 11.13 -0.87 18.34
C THR A 76 12.04 0.34 18.50
N ARG A 77 12.78 0.69 17.43
CA ARG A 77 13.64 1.88 17.40
C ARG A 77 12.83 3.16 17.53
N ALA A 78 11.75 3.30 16.76
CA ALA A 78 10.87 4.46 16.84
C ALA A 78 10.28 4.66 18.23
N ARG A 79 9.85 3.57 18.91
CA ARG A 79 9.36 3.60 20.29
C ARG A 79 10.43 3.97 21.32
N THR A 80 11.69 3.62 21.04
CA THR A 80 12.83 3.97 21.91
C THR A 80 13.22 5.43 21.75
N GLU A 81 13.11 5.97 20.53
CA GLU A 81 13.36 7.38 20.22
C GLU A 81 12.23 8.30 20.72
N ASP A 82 10.97 7.84 20.63
CA ASP A 82 9.78 8.57 21.08
C ASP A 82 8.74 7.60 21.67
N ASP A 83 8.54 7.64 22.99
CA ASP A 83 7.59 6.78 23.70
C ASP A 83 6.12 7.20 23.53
N THR A 84 5.86 8.31 22.82
CA THR A 84 4.52 8.81 22.51
C THR A 84 3.96 8.27 21.20
N ILE A 85 4.82 7.72 20.32
CA ILE A 85 4.41 7.25 18.98
C ILE A 85 3.48 6.03 19.03
N MET A 86 3.51 5.29 20.15
CA MET A 86 2.74 4.08 20.36
C MET A 86 2.31 3.99 21.83
N SER A 87 1.07 3.55 22.06
CA SER A 87 0.58 3.28 23.42
C SER A 87 1.51 2.30 24.16
N LYS A 88 1.76 2.55 25.44
CA LYS A 88 2.56 1.66 26.30
C LYS A 88 1.96 0.25 26.41
N LEU A 89 0.64 0.13 26.22
CA LEU A 89 -0.10 -1.13 26.23
C LEU A 89 0.02 -1.93 24.92
N ALA A 90 0.47 -1.30 23.83
CA ALA A 90 0.64 -2.01 22.57
C ALA A 90 1.96 -2.79 22.56
N ASP A 91 1.89 -4.06 22.18
CA ASP A 91 3.08 -4.86 21.90
C ASP A 91 3.50 -4.63 20.43
N VAL A 92 4.79 -4.38 20.21
CA VAL A 92 5.36 -4.24 18.87
C VAL A 92 5.19 -5.55 18.09
N ASN A 93 5.20 -6.71 18.76
CA ASN A 93 5.05 -8.02 18.13
C ASN A 93 3.64 -8.26 17.52
N ASP A 94 2.65 -7.45 17.89
CA ASP A 94 1.31 -7.51 17.28
C ASP A 94 1.30 -6.91 15.87
N PHE A 95 2.37 -6.24 15.46
CA PHE A 95 2.46 -5.59 14.17
C PHE A 95 3.01 -6.54 13.08
N SER A 96 2.40 -6.44 11.89
CA SER A 96 2.89 -7.14 10.70
C SER A 96 2.66 -6.28 9.47
N PHE A 97 3.53 -6.42 8.47
CA PHE A 97 3.35 -5.78 7.17
C PHE A 97 1.99 -6.16 6.56
N ARG A 98 1.58 -7.43 6.69
CA ARG A 98 0.39 -7.98 6.03
C ARG A 98 -0.93 -7.36 6.50
N ARG A 99 -1.02 -6.95 7.77
CA ARG A 99 -2.26 -6.43 8.37
C ARG A 99 -2.12 -5.00 8.86
N SER A 100 -1.07 -4.68 9.59
CA SER A 100 -1.04 -3.46 10.42
C SER A 100 -0.99 -2.19 9.59
N LEU A 101 -0.19 -2.15 8.52
CA LEU A 101 -0.11 -0.95 7.67
C LEU A 101 -1.46 -0.64 6.99
N ARG A 102 -2.10 -1.66 6.43
CA ARG A 102 -3.41 -1.50 5.80
C ARG A 102 -4.49 -1.15 6.83
N SER A 103 -4.49 -1.83 7.97
CA SER A 103 -5.44 -1.58 9.05
C SER A 103 -5.29 -0.15 9.56
N GLY A 104 -4.08 0.27 9.90
CA GLY A 104 -3.77 1.62 10.36
C GLY A 104 -4.19 2.69 9.36
N ALA A 105 -3.82 2.56 8.09
CA ALA A 105 -4.24 3.51 7.05
C ALA A 105 -5.77 3.56 6.88
N THR A 106 -6.47 2.42 7.01
CA THR A 106 -7.93 2.39 6.90
C THR A 106 -8.59 3.05 8.11
N THR A 107 -8.09 2.79 9.32
CA THR A 107 -8.56 3.40 10.56
C THR A 107 -8.32 4.91 10.53
N GLU A 108 -7.13 5.36 10.15
CA GLU A 108 -6.80 6.78 10.10
C GLU A 108 -7.65 7.53 9.08
N ALA A 109 -7.81 6.98 7.87
CA ALA A 109 -8.72 7.54 6.88
C ALA A 109 -10.16 7.64 7.40
N THR A 110 -10.61 6.66 8.19
CA THR A 110 -11.93 6.67 8.83
C THR A 110 -12.03 7.79 9.87
N ASN A 111 -11.03 7.94 10.73
CA ASN A 111 -10.96 9.01 11.74
C ASN A 111 -10.96 10.41 11.11
N LYS A 112 -10.33 10.54 9.94
CA LYS A 112 -10.27 11.79 9.15
C LYS A 112 -11.51 12.02 8.29
N GLY A 113 -12.55 11.20 8.43
CA GLY A 113 -13.83 11.38 7.76
C GLY A 113 -13.80 11.07 6.25
N VAL A 114 -12.83 10.29 5.77
CA VAL A 114 -12.82 9.86 4.36
C VAL A 114 -14.08 9.02 4.10
N PRO A 115 -14.88 9.34 3.06
CA PRO A 115 -16.10 8.60 2.80
C PRO A 115 -15.84 7.11 2.59
N GLY A 116 -16.65 6.25 3.23
CA GLY A 116 -16.58 4.80 3.07
C GLY A 116 -16.48 4.32 1.61
N PRO A 117 -17.24 4.89 0.64
CA PRO A 117 -17.10 4.52 -0.78
C PRO A 117 -15.69 4.72 -1.36
N VAL A 118 -14.96 5.73 -0.89
CA VAL A 118 -13.57 6.01 -1.30
C VAL A 118 -12.61 4.98 -0.69
N ILE A 119 -12.78 4.67 0.60
CA ILE A 119 -11.99 3.64 1.29
C ILE A 119 -12.21 2.27 0.63
N GLU A 120 -13.46 1.93 0.30
CA GLU A 120 -13.79 0.70 -0.41
C GLU A 120 -13.23 0.66 -1.83
N LEU A 121 -13.15 1.81 -2.52
CA LEU A 121 -12.58 1.90 -3.85
C LEU A 121 -11.07 1.57 -3.82
N ILE A 122 -10.34 2.10 -2.84
CA ILE A 122 -8.93 1.75 -2.58
C ILE A 122 -8.80 0.27 -2.18
N GLY A 123 -9.73 -0.22 -1.36
CA GLY A 123 -9.80 -1.61 -0.92
C GLY A 123 -10.42 -2.61 -1.91
N ARG A 124 -10.78 -2.18 -3.12
CA ARG A 124 -11.59 -2.95 -4.10
C ARG A 124 -10.99 -4.32 -4.42
N TRP A 125 -9.66 -4.41 -4.40
CA TRP A 125 -8.91 -5.65 -4.66
C TRP A 125 -9.31 -6.79 -3.71
N ARG A 126 -9.72 -6.51 -2.47
CA ARG A 126 -10.14 -7.55 -1.50
C ARG A 126 -11.36 -8.33 -1.99
N LYS A 127 -12.36 -7.66 -2.55
CA LYS A 127 -13.57 -8.30 -3.09
C LYS A 127 -13.25 -9.11 -4.35
N LYS A 128 -12.38 -8.58 -5.22
CA LYS A 128 -11.87 -9.31 -6.37
C LYS A 128 -11.10 -10.58 -5.97
N GLU A 129 -10.24 -10.50 -4.96
CA GLU A 129 -9.51 -11.67 -4.46
C GLU A 129 -10.41 -12.72 -3.81
N ALA A 130 -11.40 -12.26 -3.03
CA ALA A 130 -12.34 -13.16 -2.36
C ALA A 130 -13.19 -13.96 -3.36
N ALA A 131 -13.44 -13.40 -4.55
CA ALA A 131 -14.17 -14.08 -5.62
C ALA A 131 -13.39 -15.22 -6.29
N ARG A 132 -12.06 -15.35 -6.06
CA ARG A 132 -11.24 -16.47 -6.57
C ARG A 132 -11.42 -16.77 -8.07
N GLY A 133 -11.61 -15.74 -8.88
CA GLY A 133 -11.81 -15.87 -10.33
C GLY A 133 -13.27 -15.93 -10.79
N SER A 134 -14.23 -15.97 -9.86
CA SER A 134 -15.64 -15.69 -10.17
C SER A 134 -15.91 -14.18 -10.24
N GLU A 135 -17.08 -13.81 -10.73
CA GLU A 135 -17.51 -12.42 -10.78
C GLU A 135 -17.65 -11.85 -9.36
N PRO A 136 -16.89 -10.80 -9.00
CA PRO A 136 -16.93 -10.24 -7.66
C PRO A 136 -18.23 -9.48 -7.42
N GLY A 137 -18.88 -9.72 -6.28
CA GLY A 137 -20.05 -8.98 -5.80
C GLY A 137 -19.73 -7.52 -5.43
N LEU A 138 -19.39 -6.72 -6.43
CA LEU A 138 -19.13 -5.30 -6.30
C LEU A 138 -20.46 -4.52 -6.32
N PRO A 139 -20.58 -3.44 -5.52
CA PRO A 139 -21.70 -2.52 -5.68
C PRO A 139 -21.69 -1.93 -7.10
N MET A 140 -22.87 -1.69 -7.71
CA MET A 140 -22.99 -1.19 -9.09
C MET A 140 -22.14 0.05 -9.37
N ARG A 141 -22.04 0.98 -8.42
CA ARG A 141 -21.14 2.15 -8.53
C ARG A 141 -19.71 1.74 -8.89
N GLN A 142 -19.16 0.70 -8.27
CA GLN A 142 -17.79 0.27 -8.48
C GLN A 142 -17.61 -0.49 -9.81
N VAL A 143 -18.66 -1.11 -10.34
CA VAL A 143 -18.65 -1.74 -11.66
C VAL A 143 -18.38 -0.69 -12.74
N TYR A 144 -19.06 0.47 -12.66
CA TYR A 144 -18.88 1.57 -13.60
C TYR A 144 -17.67 2.48 -13.31
N THR A 145 -17.19 2.49 -12.06
CA THR A 145 -16.08 3.36 -11.66
C THR A 145 -14.76 2.89 -12.30
N ARG A 146 -14.24 3.69 -13.24
CA ARG A 146 -12.89 3.55 -13.80
C ARG A 146 -11.89 4.34 -12.96
N ILE A 147 -10.75 3.72 -12.64
CA ILE A 147 -9.69 4.33 -11.81
C ILE A 147 -9.21 5.67 -12.39
N ARG A 148 -9.04 5.73 -13.73
CA ARG A 148 -8.60 6.95 -14.44
C ARG A 148 -9.54 8.13 -14.24
N ASP A 149 -10.84 7.85 -14.12
CA ASP A 149 -11.89 8.87 -14.01
C ASP A 149 -12.18 9.19 -12.53
N SER A 150 -11.51 8.53 -11.59
CA SER A 150 -11.71 8.65 -10.14
C SER A 150 -10.44 9.07 -9.39
N VAL A 151 -9.51 9.74 -10.08
CA VAL A 151 -8.24 10.18 -9.53
C VAL A 151 -8.44 11.04 -8.29
N GLU A 152 -9.33 12.02 -8.34
CA GLU A 152 -9.62 12.89 -7.19
C GLU A 152 -10.12 12.11 -5.98
N GLY A 153 -11.06 11.17 -6.20
CA GLY A 153 -11.57 10.31 -5.15
C GLY A 153 -10.48 9.45 -4.52
N LEU A 154 -9.61 8.86 -5.34
CA LEU A 154 -8.50 8.03 -4.88
C LEU A 154 -7.44 8.84 -4.12
N LEU A 155 -7.19 10.09 -4.55
CA LEU A 155 -6.27 10.99 -3.86
C LEU A 155 -6.79 11.39 -2.48
N LYS A 156 -8.11 11.54 -2.27
CA LYS A 156 -8.69 11.85 -0.96
C LYS A 156 -8.25 10.87 0.12
N PHE A 157 -8.19 9.57 -0.20
CA PHE A 157 -7.69 8.57 0.75
C PHE A 157 -6.26 8.86 1.16
N SER A 158 -5.33 8.91 0.21
CA SER A 158 -3.91 9.10 0.52
C SER A 158 -3.58 10.48 1.07
N SER A 159 -4.35 11.51 0.72
CA SER A 159 -4.11 12.88 1.20
C SER A 159 -4.55 13.05 2.65
N ALA A 160 -5.58 12.32 3.08
CA ALA A 160 -6.10 12.38 4.44
C ALA A 160 -5.25 11.63 5.46
N LEU A 161 -4.35 10.75 5.01
CA LEU A 161 -3.41 10.07 5.90
C LEU A 161 -2.41 11.03 6.50
#